data_AF-A0A7X6PKA7-F1
#
_entry.id   AF-A0A7X6PKA7-F1
#
_cell.length_a   1.000
_cell.length_b   1.000
_cell.length_c   1.000
_cell.angle_alpha   90.00
_cell.angle_beta   90.00
_cell.angle_gamma   90.00
#
_symmetry.space_group_name_H-M   'P 1'
#
loop_
_entity.id
_entity.type
_entity.pdbx_description
1 polymer ?
#
loop_
_entity_poly.entity_id
_entity_poly.type
_entity_poly.pdbx_seq_one_letter_code
_entity_poly.pdbx_strand_id
1 'polypeptide(L)'
;MNRKEFLENPDVINFISWLKTKLPSLKLKLNFKASRFVPGGLTTDINGFEEILAQYKWSSSWTHPDGATMKSTNWLETKESLAQLSEWLTTAINNNDETQTLEACLQILKWGGVRGAIPFLSRKYDEKELVTYLRSVEQLMLLDNDETDLNQLNEISIQSFDAGLTKIHALLDKTGSPIYDSRVGAAIGMLYSLYCHQNNQAKATLQFPYGKARGDQIRNPKNMPNGLAMNVCSDLSYAEWAQWQVRLGWIIRDILESTDWFTDEGEIAARCRAFEACLFVIGYDLRCFELGKTNNLSEEIEHTTPSRGTTWVPTSHSFSKIINDYLEFRQMSSSDNKAAFTTWLVDKKNVKPTTAVSYLFPFPIQEFDLFERPLKDIERIAAGGEDGLLAALSIDKLEPFTLGDEREKVCLVDVFITGEGYKNYATGSDRVNSIMQAGYAGTNSSANTLMTVGRNVGRHFGLLDANSNTTELFERFFEEFSLED
;
A
#
# COMPACT_ATOMS: atom_id res chain seq x y z
N MET A 1 -3.25 13.41 -22.45
CA MET A 1 -4.56 12.81 -22.78
C MET A 1 -5.56 13.39 -21.80
N ASN A 2 -6.61 14.03 -22.31
CA ASN A 2 -7.65 14.63 -21.46
C ASN A 2 -8.83 13.66 -21.21
N ARG A 3 -9.78 14.08 -20.36
CA ARG A 3 -10.98 13.30 -19.99
C ARG A 3 -11.77 12.81 -21.21
N LYS A 4 -12.05 13.72 -22.14
CA LYS A 4 -12.85 13.43 -23.33
C LYS A 4 -12.17 12.40 -24.23
N GLU A 5 -10.89 12.60 -24.54
CA GLU A 5 -10.10 11.65 -25.33
C GLU A 5 -10.05 10.25 -24.70
N PHE A 6 -9.96 10.19 -23.36
CA PHE A 6 -9.95 8.93 -22.64
C PHE A 6 -11.31 8.21 -22.69
N LEU A 7 -12.41 8.94 -22.43
CA LEU A 7 -13.77 8.38 -22.45
C LEU A 7 -14.27 8.08 -23.87
N GLU A 8 -13.71 8.71 -24.91
CA GLU A 8 -13.99 8.39 -26.32
C GLU A 8 -13.22 7.16 -26.82
N ASN A 9 -12.28 6.62 -26.03
CA ASN A 9 -11.57 5.40 -26.40
C ASN A 9 -12.54 4.21 -26.50
N PRO A 10 -12.61 3.49 -27.64
CA PRO A 10 -13.56 2.40 -27.83
C PRO A 10 -13.48 1.30 -26.76
N ASP A 11 -12.29 0.98 -26.26
CA ASP A 11 -12.13 -0.04 -25.23
C ASP A 11 -12.67 0.43 -23.87
N VAL A 12 -12.50 1.72 -23.54
CA VAL A 12 -13.06 2.33 -22.33
C VAL A 12 -14.58 2.37 -22.40
N ILE A 13 -15.16 2.81 -23.53
CA ILE A 13 -16.62 2.82 -23.76
C ILE A 13 -17.21 1.42 -23.57
N ASN A 14 -16.62 0.43 -24.22
CA ASN A 14 -17.11 -0.95 -24.16
C ASN A 14 -16.96 -1.53 -22.75
N PHE A 15 -15.87 -1.23 -22.05
CA PHE A 15 -15.69 -1.65 -20.67
C PHE A 15 -16.70 -1.00 -19.72
N ILE A 16 -16.95 0.31 -19.84
CA ILE A 16 -17.99 1.02 -19.08
C ILE A 16 -19.36 0.41 -19.31
N SER A 17 -19.73 0.16 -20.57
CA SER A 17 -21.00 -0.48 -20.94
C SER A 17 -21.13 -1.89 -20.34
N TRP A 18 -20.02 -2.65 -20.37
CA TRP A 18 -19.96 -3.95 -19.73
C TRP A 18 -20.12 -3.86 -18.21
N LEU A 19 -19.48 -2.91 -17.54
CA LEU A 19 -19.64 -2.70 -16.09
C LEU A 19 -21.09 -2.37 -15.72
N LYS A 20 -21.73 -1.44 -16.45
CA LYS A 20 -23.16 -1.07 -16.27
C LYS A 20 -24.08 -2.29 -16.34
N THR A 21 -23.76 -3.24 -17.22
CA THR A 21 -24.53 -4.49 -17.38
C THR A 21 -24.18 -5.54 -16.32
N LYS A 22 -22.88 -5.68 -15.99
CA LYS A 22 -22.39 -6.79 -15.19
C LYS A 22 -22.56 -6.57 -13.68
N LEU A 23 -22.27 -5.37 -13.19
CA LEU A 23 -22.21 -5.09 -11.76
C LEU A 23 -23.54 -5.30 -11.01
N PRO A 24 -24.73 -4.95 -11.56
CA PRO A 24 -26.01 -5.21 -10.88
C PRO A 24 -26.32 -6.69 -10.65
N SER A 25 -25.71 -7.58 -11.44
CA SER A 25 -25.91 -9.04 -11.36
C SER A 25 -24.63 -9.78 -10.97
N LEU A 26 -23.64 -9.05 -10.44
CA LEU A 26 -22.36 -9.62 -10.05
C LEU A 26 -22.55 -10.48 -8.80
N LYS A 27 -22.33 -11.79 -8.96
CA LYS A 27 -22.33 -12.74 -7.85
C LYS A 27 -20.93 -12.88 -7.30
N LEU A 28 -20.79 -12.71 -5.99
CA LEU A 28 -19.52 -12.85 -5.27
C LEU A 28 -19.73 -13.65 -4.00
N LYS A 29 -18.65 -14.27 -3.52
CA LYS A 29 -18.57 -14.84 -2.19
C LYS A 29 -17.45 -14.20 -1.41
N LEU A 30 -17.81 -13.26 -0.54
CA LEU A 30 -16.84 -12.63 0.35
C LEU A 30 -16.40 -13.67 1.39
N ASN A 31 -15.09 -13.76 1.62
CA ASN A 31 -14.51 -14.65 2.62
C ASN A 31 -13.27 -13.99 3.25
N PHE A 32 -13.49 -13.32 4.38
CA PHE A 32 -12.48 -12.62 5.13
C PHE A 32 -12.24 -13.38 6.45
N LYS A 33 -10.98 -13.76 6.68
CA LYS A 33 -10.55 -14.26 7.99
C LYS A 33 -10.72 -13.15 9.03
N ALA A 34 -10.94 -13.54 10.28
CA ALA A 34 -10.94 -12.59 11.38
C ALA A 34 -9.55 -11.95 11.50
N SER A 35 -9.52 -10.63 11.65
CA SER A 35 -8.31 -9.85 11.87
C SER A 35 -8.63 -8.61 12.69
N ARG A 36 -7.61 -7.85 13.07
CA ARG A 36 -7.79 -6.52 13.66
C ARG A 36 -8.54 -5.55 12.74
N PHE A 37 -8.43 -5.74 11.41
CA PHE A 37 -9.11 -4.92 10.42
C PHE A 37 -10.50 -5.43 10.08
N VAL A 38 -10.78 -6.73 10.24
CA VAL A 38 -12.12 -7.30 10.06
C VAL A 38 -12.47 -8.11 11.30
N PRO A 39 -12.88 -7.45 12.40
CA PRO A 39 -13.18 -8.15 13.65
C PRO A 39 -14.27 -9.22 13.44
N GLY A 40 -13.95 -10.45 13.84
CA GLY A 40 -14.84 -11.61 13.68
C GLY A 40 -14.93 -12.19 12.26
N GLY A 41 -14.23 -11.59 11.28
CA GLY A 41 -14.24 -12.03 9.89
C GLY A 41 -15.58 -11.80 9.18
N LEU A 42 -15.68 -12.33 7.96
CA LEU A 42 -16.89 -12.27 7.16
C LEU A 42 -16.93 -13.45 6.19
N THR A 43 -18.07 -14.13 6.10
CA THR A 43 -18.36 -15.02 4.98
C THR A 43 -19.79 -14.79 4.54
N THR A 44 -19.99 -14.30 3.32
CA THR A 44 -21.32 -13.99 2.80
C THR A 44 -21.35 -14.05 1.28
N ASP A 45 -22.49 -14.47 0.75
CA ASP A 45 -22.79 -14.37 -0.67
C ASP A 45 -23.37 -12.99 -0.96
N ILE A 46 -23.04 -12.46 -2.13
CA ILE A 46 -23.45 -11.14 -2.62
C ILE A 46 -24.07 -11.31 -4.00
N ASN A 47 -25.16 -10.61 -4.27
CA ASN A 47 -25.84 -10.62 -5.55
C ASN A 47 -26.10 -9.19 -6.04
N GLY A 48 -25.05 -8.55 -6.53
CA GLY A 48 -25.08 -7.17 -7.00
C GLY A 48 -24.03 -6.32 -6.30
N PHE A 49 -23.48 -5.36 -7.03
CA PHE A 49 -22.34 -4.56 -6.56
C PHE A 49 -22.70 -3.60 -5.41
N GLU A 50 -23.91 -3.07 -5.36
CA GLU A 50 -24.34 -2.17 -4.27
C GLU A 50 -24.51 -2.90 -2.92
N GLU A 51 -24.87 -4.20 -2.94
CA GLU A 51 -25.03 -5.00 -1.71
C GLU A 51 -23.71 -5.17 -0.93
N ILE A 52 -22.56 -5.00 -1.59
CA ILE A 52 -21.23 -5.09 -0.96
C ILE A 52 -21.09 -4.05 0.15
N LEU A 53 -21.68 -2.87 -0.02
CA LEU A 53 -21.53 -1.74 0.90
C LEU A 53 -22.08 -2.08 2.30
N ALA A 54 -23.19 -2.81 2.35
CA ALA A 54 -23.78 -3.30 3.60
C ALA A 54 -22.89 -4.32 4.34
N GLN A 55 -21.87 -4.87 3.67
CA GLN A 55 -20.92 -5.82 4.23
C GLN A 55 -19.57 -5.20 4.58
N TYR A 56 -19.41 -3.88 4.41
CA TYR A 56 -18.17 -3.18 4.77
C TYR A 56 -17.91 -3.30 6.28
N LYS A 57 -16.77 -3.89 6.64
CA LYS A 57 -16.37 -4.15 8.03
C LYS A 57 -14.94 -3.71 8.38
N TRP A 58 -14.33 -2.86 7.53
CA TRP A 58 -12.94 -2.48 7.76
C TRP A 58 -12.82 -1.55 8.97
N SER A 59 -12.07 -2.01 9.97
CA SER A 59 -11.83 -1.29 11.21
C SER A 59 -10.62 -0.36 11.07
N SER A 60 -10.81 0.91 11.37
CA SER A 60 -9.75 1.91 11.40
C SER A 60 -9.99 2.95 12.51
N SER A 61 -8.97 3.76 12.79
CA SER A 61 -9.10 4.85 13.74
C SER A 61 -8.15 6.01 13.44
N TRP A 62 -8.52 7.19 13.90
CA TRP A 62 -7.71 8.41 13.84
C TRP A 62 -7.96 9.29 15.06
N THR A 63 -7.13 10.30 15.26
CA THR A 63 -7.25 11.23 16.39
C THR A 63 -7.77 12.58 15.90
N HIS A 64 -8.93 12.98 16.40
CA HIS A 64 -9.55 14.26 16.11
C HIS A 64 -8.76 15.42 16.77
N PRO A 65 -8.81 16.66 16.26
CA PRO A 65 -8.07 17.81 16.82
C PRO A 65 -8.31 18.08 18.31
N ASP A 66 -9.46 17.68 18.86
CA ASP A 66 -9.77 17.81 20.29
C ASP A 66 -9.14 16.70 21.16
N GLY A 67 -8.42 15.76 20.54
CA GLY A 67 -7.78 14.61 21.18
C GLY A 67 -8.66 13.36 21.24
N ALA A 68 -9.90 13.39 20.76
CA ALA A 68 -10.77 12.23 20.74
C ALA A 68 -10.31 11.18 19.70
N THR A 69 -10.36 9.89 20.06
CA THR A 69 -10.11 8.81 19.11
C THR A 69 -11.40 8.46 18.38
N MET A 70 -11.41 8.69 17.08
CA MET A 70 -12.51 8.34 16.18
C MET A 70 -12.27 6.92 15.66
N LYS A 71 -13.29 6.05 15.74
CA LYS A 71 -13.23 4.67 15.24
C LYS A 71 -14.26 4.49 14.14
N SER A 72 -13.88 3.74 13.12
CA SER A 72 -14.78 3.29 12.05
C SER A 72 -14.69 1.79 11.94
N THR A 73 -15.82 1.10 11.93
CA THR A 73 -15.93 -0.37 11.85
C THR A 73 -16.92 -0.84 10.79
N ASN A 74 -17.70 0.08 10.24
CA ASN A 74 -18.67 -0.16 9.18
C ASN A 74 -18.67 1.00 8.17
N TRP A 75 -19.45 0.87 7.09
CA TRP A 75 -19.51 1.88 6.04
C TRP A 75 -19.95 3.25 6.55
N LEU A 76 -20.99 3.33 7.37
CA LEU A 76 -21.54 4.61 7.85
C LEU A 76 -20.50 5.38 8.67
N GLU A 77 -19.86 4.70 9.62
CA GLU A 77 -18.78 5.29 10.43
C GLU A 77 -17.54 5.63 9.59
N THR A 78 -17.27 4.87 8.53
CA THR A 78 -16.16 5.13 7.60
C THR A 78 -16.43 6.40 6.80
N LYS A 79 -17.64 6.54 6.26
CA LYS A 79 -18.10 7.73 5.55
C LYS A 79 -18.02 8.97 6.43
N GLU A 80 -18.46 8.87 7.69
CA GLU A 80 -18.38 9.98 8.65
C GLU A 80 -16.93 10.39 8.96
N SER A 81 -16.05 9.43 9.26
CA SER A 81 -14.62 9.71 9.48
C SER A 81 -13.97 10.38 8.27
N LEU A 82 -14.26 9.89 7.06
CA LEU A 82 -13.71 10.46 5.83
C LEU A 82 -14.23 11.88 5.58
N ALA A 83 -15.50 12.15 5.87
CA ALA A 83 -16.06 13.50 5.76
C ALA A 83 -15.36 14.48 6.71
N GLN A 84 -15.16 14.09 7.98
CA GLN A 84 -14.48 14.94 8.97
C GLN A 84 -13.00 15.18 8.61
N LEU A 85 -12.28 14.14 8.15
CA LEU A 85 -10.90 14.28 7.70
C LEU A 85 -10.77 15.18 6.46
N SER A 86 -11.68 15.02 5.49
CA SER A 86 -11.76 15.87 4.30
C SER A 86 -12.02 17.34 4.67
N GLU A 87 -12.98 17.58 5.56
CA GLU A 87 -13.33 18.93 6.02
C GLU A 87 -12.16 19.60 6.75
N TRP A 88 -11.48 18.86 7.64
CA TRP A 88 -10.31 19.36 8.36
C TRP A 88 -9.18 19.72 7.38
N LEU A 89 -8.79 18.80 6.50
CA LEU A 89 -7.73 19.04 5.51
C LEU A 89 -8.06 20.25 4.62
N THR A 90 -9.28 20.31 4.09
CA THR A 90 -9.73 21.39 3.22
C THR A 90 -9.71 22.74 3.95
N THR A 91 -10.16 22.78 5.20
CA THR A 91 -10.17 23.99 6.02
C THR A 91 -8.75 24.48 6.32
N ALA A 92 -7.84 23.57 6.68
CA ALA A 92 -6.44 23.89 6.94
C ALA A 92 -5.74 24.46 5.70
N ILE A 93 -5.94 23.82 4.54
CA ILE A 93 -5.43 24.31 3.25
C ILE A 93 -6.00 25.67 2.93
N ASN A 94 -7.31 25.89 3.05
CA ASN A 94 -7.94 27.19 2.75
C ASN A 94 -7.40 28.33 3.64
N ASN A 95 -7.10 28.03 4.90
CA ASN A 95 -6.51 28.98 5.84
C ASN A 95 -4.99 29.17 5.64
N ASN A 96 -4.38 28.42 4.71
CA ASN A 96 -2.94 28.41 4.47
C ASN A 96 -2.13 28.04 5.73
N ASP A 97 -2.69 27.13 6.54
CA ASP A 97 -2.12 26.66 7.80
C ASP A 97 -1.33 25.36 7.56
N GLU A 98 0.00 25.49 7.46
CA GLU A 98 0.91 24.37 7.22
C GLU A 98 0.85 23.31 8.33
N THR A 99 0.70 23.74 9.59
CA THR A 99 0.70 22.83 10.75
C THR A 99 -0.56 22.00 10.78
N GLN A 100 -1.73 22.63 10.65
CA GLN A 100 -3.00 21.90 10.60
C GLN A 100 -3.11 21.05 9.33
N THR A 101 -2.48 21.46 8.23
CA THR A 101 -2.44 20.67 6.98
C THR A 101 -1.61 19.42 7.16
N LEU A 102 -0.43 19.53 7.76
CA LEU A 102 0.40 18.37 8.09
C LEU A 102 -0.34 17.43 9.03
N GLU A 103 -0.91 17.94 10.12
CA GLU A 103 -1.61 17.12 11.10
C GLU A 103 -2.81 16.38 10.48
N ALA A 104 -3.63 17.06 9.68
CA ALA A 104 -4.73 16.41 8.95
C ALA A 104 -4.21 15.30 8.02
N CYS A 105 -3.12 15.55 7.27
CA CYS A 105 -2.49 14.53 6.44
C CYS A 105 -2.03 13.33 7.27
N LEU A 106 -1.37 13.54 8.41
CA LEU A 106 -0.91 12.46 9.29
C LEU A 106 -2.08 11.63 9.84
N GLN A 107 -3.20 12.27 10.21
CA GLN A 107 -4.39 11.56 10.66
C GLN A 107 -5.09 10.78 9.53
N ILE A 108 -5.04 11.26 8.29
CA ILE A 108 -5.47 10.50 7.10
C ILE A 108 -4.61 9.26 6.90
N LEU A 109 -3.29 9.39 7.03
CA LEU A 109 -2.36 8.26 6.94
C LEU A 109 -2.62 7.24 8.06
N LYS A 110 -2.86 7.71 9.29
CA LYS A 110 -3.21 6.89 10.44
C LYS A 110 -4.52 6.13 10.22
N TRP A 111 -5.58 6.81 9.78
CA TRP A 111 -6.84 6.17 9.39
C TRP A 111 -6.62 5.10 8.32
N GLY A 112 -5.77 5.40 7.33
CA GLY A 112 -5.44 4.49 6.24
C GLY A 112 -4.47 3.36 6.61
N GLY A 113 -3.95 3.32 7.83
CA GLY A 113 -2.98 2.32 8.29
C GLY A 113 -1.64 2.36 7.54
N VAL A 114 -1.26 3.52 6.99
CA VAL A 114 -0.05 3.69 6.16
C VAL A 114 0.86 4.77 6.74
N ARG A 115 2.16 4.65 6.50
CA ARG A 115 3.18 5.62 6.98
C ARG A 115 4.16 6.09 5.91
N GLY A 116 4.07 5.54 4.70
CA GLY A 116 5.02 5.78 3.61
C GLY A 116 5.22 7.26 3.29
N ALA A 117 4.13 8.02 3.18
CA ALA A 117 4.18 9.43 2.82
C ALA A 117 4.66 10.40 3.92
N ILE A 118 4.86 9.94 5.17
CA ILE A 118 5.23 10.83 6.29
C ILE A 118 6.51 11.63 5.99
N PRO A 119 7.64 11.02 5.59
CA PRO A 119 8.88 11.77 5.35
C PRO A 119 8.72 12.85 4.27
N PHE A 120 7.99 12.54 3.20
CA PHE A 120 7.68 13.49 2.13
C PHE A 120 6.86 14.68 2.64
N LEU A 121 5.80 14.42 3.42
CA LEU A 121 4.93 15.45 3.97
C LEU A 121 5.67 16.33 5.00
N SER A 122 6.45 15.72 5.90
CA SER A 122 7.27 16.44 6.89
C SER A 122 8.29 17.35 6.20
N ARG A 123 8.96 16.86 5.14
CA ARG A 123 9.88 17.68 4.35
C ARG A 123 9.18 18.88 3.73
N LYS A 124 8.03 18.67 3.08
CA LYS A 124 7.24 19.76 2.48
C LYS A 124 6.76 20.78 3.51
N TYR A 125 6.42 20.31 4.71
CA TYR A 125 6.06 21.18 5.84
C TYR A 125 7.25 22.03 6.31
N ASP A 126 8.42 21.42 6.50
CA ASP A 126 9.65 22.12 6.92
C ASP A 126 10.09 23.17 5.88
N GLU A 127 9.87 22.87 4.60
CA GLU A 127 10.09 23.77 3.46
C GLU A 127 9.03 24.89 3.35
N LYS A 128 7.92 24.81 4.12
CA LYS A 128 6.73 25.68 4.00
C LYS A 128 6.10 25.66 2.61
N GLU A 129 6.11 24.49 1.99
CA GLU A 129 5.58 24.25 0.66
C GLU A 129 4.42 23.26 0.64
N LEU A 130 4.05 22.64 1.77
CA LEU A 130 3.06 21.57 1.81
C LEU A 130 1.68 22.03 1.32
N VAL A 131 1.15 23.16 1.83
CA VAL A 131 -0.13 23.70 1.34
C VAL A 131 -0.07 24.01 -0.17
N THR A 132 1.03 24.63 -0.62
CA THR A 132 1.20 25.01 -2.02
C THR A 132 1.28 23.78 -2.93
N TYR A 133 1.99 22.74 -2.51
CA TYR A 133 2.08 21.46 -3.22
C TYR A 133 0.73 20.77 -3.32
N LEU A 134 -0.01 20.65 -2.21
CA LEU A 134 -1.30 19.96 -2.24
C LEU A 134 -2.32 20.66 -3.15
N ARG A 135 -2.37 22.01 -3.11
CA ARG A 135 -3.21 22.80 -4.02
C ARG A 135 -2.82 22.62 -5.49
N SER A 136 -1.53 22.58 -5.80
CA SER A 136 -1.10 22.45 -7.19
C SER A 136 -1.49 21.08 -7.77
N VAL A 137 -1.38 20.01 -6.98
CA VAL A 137 -1.78 18.66 -7.37
C VAL A 137 -3.31 18.53 -7.44
N GLU A 138 -4.06 19.10 -6.49
CA GLU A 138 -5.53 19.09 -6.46
C GLU A 138 -6.13 19.53 -7.82
N GLN A 139 -5.64 20.64 -8.37
CA GLN A 139 -6.14 21.18 -9.65
C GLN A 139 -5.91 20.23 -10.83
N LEU A 140 -4.86 19.41 -10.76
CA LEU A 140 -4.51 18.45 -11.81
C LEU A 140 -5.31 17.14 -11.72
N MET A 141 -6.05 16.94 -10.63
CA MET A 141 -6.76 15.69 -10.34
C MET A 141 -8.29 15.82 -10.36
N LEU A 142 -8.82 17.01 -10.65
CA LEU A 142 -10.26 17.25 -10.78
C LEU A 142 -10.88 16.38 -11.89
N LEU A 143 -11.97 15.69 -11.57
CA LEU A 143 -12.62 14.72 -12.46
C LEU A 143 -13.71 15.33 -13.35
N ASP A 144 -14.24 16.49 -12.98
CA ASP A 144 -15.36 17.16 -13.66
C ASP A 144 -14.93 18.28 -14.60
N ASN A 145 -13.62 18.43 -14.81
CA ASN A 145 -13.04 19.37 -15.75
C ASN A 145 -12.53 18.63 -17.00
N ASP A 146 -13.09 18.96 -18.17
CA ASP A 146 -12.64 18.38 -19.44
C ASP A 146 -11.24 18.88 -19.85
N GLU A 147 -10.73 19.96 -19.22
CA GLU A 147 -9.36 20.46 -19.41
C GLU A 147 -8.31 19.69 -18.59
N THR A 148 -8.72 18.82 -17.66
CA THR A 148 -7.78 17.96 -16.91
C THR A 148 -7.00 17.07 -17.88
N ASP A 149 -5.70 17.31 -18.00
CA ASP A 149 -4.79 16.57 -18.89
C ASP A 149 -3.81 15.72 -18.08
N LEU A 150 -3.86 14.41 -18.31
CA LEU A 150 -2.98 13.44 -17.66
C LEU A 150 -1.49 13.69 -17.93
N ASN A 151 -1.13 14.40 -19.00
CA ASN A 151 0.27 14.75 -19.27
C ASN A 151 0.82 15.77 -18.26
N GLN A 152 -0.05 16.53 -17.59
CA GLN A 152 0.34 17.46 -16.54
C GLN A 152 0.64 16.76 -15.22
N LEU A 153 0.20 15.50 -15.05
CA LEU A 153 0.61 14.60 -13.98
C LEU A 153 1.91 13.90 -14.41
N ASN A 154 3.05 14.52 -14.12
CA ASN A 154 4.39 14.08 -14.52
C ASN A 154 5.36 14.21 -13.34
N GLU A 155 6.63 13.83 -13.53
CA GLU A 155 7.64 13.81 -12.47
C GLU A 155 7.92 15.18 -11.82
N ILE A 156 7.52 16.29 -12.46
CA ILE A 156 7.68 17.65 -11.93
C ILE A 156 6.52 17.99 -10.97
N SER A 157 5.29 17.68 -11.37
CA SER A 157 4.09 17.97 -10.59
C SER A 157 3.84 16.94 -9.50
N ILE A 158 4.20 15.68 -9.74
CA ILE A 158 4.00 14.55 -8.83
C ILE A 158 5.37 14.11 -8.29
N GLN A 159 5.76 14.72 -7.17
CA GLN A 159 7.06 14.47 -6.53
C GLN A 159 7.05 13.17 -5.70
N SER A 160 5.90 12.78 -5.17
CA SER A 160 5.66 11.51 -4.50
C SER A 160 4.20 11.08 -4.73
N PHE A 161 3.94 9.78 -4.81
CA PHE A 161 2.59 9.25 -4.94
C PHE A 161 2.51 7.76 -4.54
N ASP A 162 2.16 7.52 -3.27
CA ASP A 162 1.98 6.19 -2.70
C ASP A 162 0.53 5.97 -2.24
N ALA A 163 0.25 4.82 -1.64
CA ALA A 163 -1.09 4.50 -1.11
C ALA A 163 -1.58 5.52 -0.06
N GLY A 164 -0.69 6.27 0.59
CA GLY A 164 -1.02 7.35 1.52
C GLY A 164 -1.39 8.65 0.81
N LEU A 165 -0.58 9.09 -0.15
CA LEU A 165 -0.87 10.32 -0.91
C LEU A 165 -2.12 10.18 -1.77
N THR A 166 -2.39 9.01 -2.32
CA THR A 166 -3.69 8.69 -2.95
C THR A 166 -4.86 9.03 -2.03
N LYS A 167 -4.80 8.69 -0.72
CA LYS A 167 -5.87 8.97 0.26
C LYS A 167 -6.02 10.46 0.49
N ILE A 168 -4.91 11.17 0.67
CA ILE A 168 -4.87 12.62 0.89
C ILE A 168 -5.49 13.36 -0.30
N HIS A 169 -5.03 13.05 -1.53
CA HIS A 169 -5.56 13.68 -2.74
C HIS A 169 -7.03 13.32 -3.00
N ALA A 170 -7.44 12.07 -2.74
CA ALA A 170 -8.85 11.67 -2.85
C ALA A 170 -9.75 12.37 -1.82
N LEU A 171 -9.25 12.67 -0.62
CA LEU A 171 -10.00 13.40 0.43
C LEU A 171 -10.02 14.90 0.20
N LEU A 172 -9.03 15.45 -0.49
CA LEU A 172 -9.00 16.85 -0.90
C LEU A 172 -9.93 17.10 -2.11
N ASP A 173 -10.01 16.14 -3.03
CA ASP A 173 -10.86 16.25 -4.20
C ASP A 173 -12.36 16.14 -3.87
N LYS A 174 -13.12 17.13 -4.34
CA LYS A 174 -14.58 17.22 -4.17
C LYS A 174 -15.36 16.64 -5.36
N THR A 175 -14.66 16.19 -6.40
CA THR A 175 -15.27 15.75 -7.66
C THR A 175 -15.48 14.24 -7.73
N GLY A 176 -14.95 13.49 -6.75
CA GLY A 176 -15.20 12.06 -6.54
C GLY A 176 -14.02 11.15 -6.85
N SER A 177 -12.79 11.64 -6.74
CA SER A 177 -11.55 10.88 -6.95
C SER A 177 -11.50 9.68 -6.00
N PRO A 178 -11.25 8.47 -6.52
CA PRO A 178 -11.21 7.27 -5.70
C PRO A 178 -9.97 7.26 -4.82
N ILE A 179 -10.05 6.71 -3.62
CA ILE A 179 -8.86 6.22 -2.94
C ILE A 179 -8.34 5.02 -3.75
N TYR A 180 -7.42 5.27 -4.69
CA TYR A 180 -6.74 4.27 -5.50
C TYR A 180 -5.74 3.41 -4.70
N ASP A 181 -6.24 2.66 -3.72
CA ASP A 181 -5.48 1.68 -2.96
C ASP A 181 -5.17 0.44 -3.83
N SER A 182 -4.18 -0.38 -3.46
CA SER A 182 -3.85 -1.59 -4.21
C SER A 182 -5.00 -2.58 -4.32
N ARG A 183 -5.90 -2.63 -3.33
CA ARG A 183 -7.14 -3.43 -3.41
C ARG A 183 -8.09 -2.92 -4.48
N VAL A 184 -8.28 -1.60 -4.55
CA VAL A 184 -9.13 -0.97 -5.56
C VAL A 184 -8.58 -1.26 -6.96
N GLY A 185 -7.26 -1.11 -7.15
CA GLY A 185 -6.56 -1.49 -8.38
C GLY A 185 -6.74 -2.96 -8.75
N ALA A 186 -6.58 -3.87 -7.77
CA ALA A 186 -6.76 -5.31 -7.98
C ALA A 186 -8.20 -5.67 -8.40
N ALA A 187 -9.20 -5.07 -7.75
CA ALA A 187 -10.61 -5.30 -8.05
C ALA A 187 -11.00 -4.83 -9.45
N ILE A 188 -10.67 -3.60 -9.82
CA ILE A 188 -11.00 -3.08 -11.16
C ILE A 188 -10.17 -3.78 -12.25
N GLY A 189 -8.92 -4.15 -11.95
CA GLY A 189 -8.12 -5.01 -12.81
C GLY A 189 -8.83 -6.34 -13.06
N MET A 190 -9.31 -7.01 -12.00
CA MET A 190 -10.04 -8.27 -12.13
C MET A 190 -11.30 -8.13 -13.00
N LEU A 191 -12.09 -7.09 -12.77
CA LEU A 191 -13.28 -6.79 -13.59
C LEU A 191 -12.90 -6.57 -15.06
N TYR A 192 -11.83 -5.83 -15.34
CA TYR A 192 -11.34 -5.62 -16.70
C TYR A 192 -10.85 -6.93 -17.34
N SER A 193 -10.13 -7.78 -16.60
CA SER A 193 -9.74 -9.11 -17.07
C SER A 193 -10.94 -9.99 -17.42
N LEU A 194 -12.04 -9.93 -16.65
CA LEU A 194 -13.27 -10.65 -16.96
C LEU A 194 -13.92 -10.12 -18.24
N TYR A 195 -13.97 -8.80 -18.42
CA TYR A 195 -14.43 -8.16 -19.65
C TYR A 195 -13.60 -8.62 -20.85
N CYS A 196 -12.27 -8.54 -20.80
CA CYS A 196 -11.41 -8.96 -21.90
C CYS A 196 -11.58 -10.44 -22.23
N HIS A 197 -11.69 -11.30 -21.20
CA HIS A 197 -11.89 -12.74 -21.38
C HIS A 197 -13.22 -13.05 -22.07
N GLN A 198 -14.32 -12.45 -21.63
CA GLN A 198 -15.65 -12.66 -22.22
C GLN A 198 -15.77 -12.16 -23.66
N ASN A 199 -15.00 -11.12 -24.01
CA ASN A 199 -14.99 -10.53 -25.35
C ASN A 199 -13.85 -11.05 -26.24
N ASN A 200 -13.13 -12.09 -25.82
CA ASN A 200 -11.97 -12.66 -26.53
C ASN A 200 -10.93 -11.60 -26.96
N GLN A 201 -10.73 -10.57 -26.14
CA GLN A 201 -9.75 -9.53 -26.43
C GLN A 201 -8.34 -10.04 -26.16
N ALA A 202 -7.54 -10.15 -27.22
CA ALA A 202 -6.17 -10.67 -27.15
C ALA A 202 -5.18 -9.70 -26.47
N LYS A 203 -5.49 -8.40 -26.41
CA LYS A 203 -4.60 -7.37 -25.84
C LYS A 203 -5.36 -6.42 -24.92
N ALA A 204 -5.08 -6.54 -23.62
CA ALA A 204 -5.49 -5.57 -22.61
C ALA A 204 -4.85 -4.20 -22.90
N THR A 205 -5.67 -3.16 -23.01
CA THR A 205 -5.22 -1.76 -23.19
C THR A 205 -5.16 -1.02 -21.86
N LEU A 206 -6.06 -1.35 -20.92
CA LEU A 206 -6.03 -0.87 -19.54
C LEU A 206 -5.18 -1.80 -18.67
N GLN A 207 -4.53 -1.24 -17.64
CA GLN A 207 -3.59 -1.99 -16.80
C GLN A 207 -3.99 -2.03 -15.32
N PHE A 208 -4.56 -0.95 -14.78
CA PHE A 208 -4.98 -0.82 -13.38
C PHE A 208 -3.96 -1.37 -12.36
N PRO A 209 -2.93 -0.59 -12.02
CA PRO A 209 -1.84 -1.06 -11.15
C PRO A 209 -2.30 -1.43 -9.74
N TYR A 210 -1.60 -2.36 -9.12
CA TYR A 210 -1.82 -2.78 -7.74
C TYR A 210 -0.52 -3.28 -7.09
N GLY A 211 -0.41 -3.08 -5.78
CA GLY A 211 0.67 -3.58 -4.93
C GLY A 211 0.59 -5.09 -4.64
N LYS A 212 1.69 -5.65 -4.14
CA LYS A 212 1.74 -7.07 -3.75
C LYS A 212 0.87 -7.31 -2.53
N ALA A 213 0.06 -8.37 -2.58
CA ALA A 213 -0.78 -8.78 -1.46
C ALA A 213 0.07 -9.25 -0.27
N ARG A 214 -0.44 -9.04 0.95
CA ARG A 214 0.07 -9.69 2.16
C ARG A 214 -0.46 -11.13 2.25
N GLY A 215 0.38 -12.05 2.71
CA GLY A 215 -0.01 -13.42 3.02
C GLY A 215 -0.55 -14.20 1.82
N ASP A 216 -1.59 -15.00 2.05
CA ASP A 216 -2.16 -15.93 1.06
C ASP A 216 -3.26 -15.32 0.17
N GLN A 217 -3.47 -14.00 0.24
CA GLN A 217 -4.45 -13.27 -0.57
C GLN A 217 -4.06 -13.24 -2.05
N ILE A 218 -5.04 -13.31 -2.94
CA ILE A 218 -4.82 -13.18 -4.38
C ILE A 218 -5.25 -11.78 -4.81
N ARG A 219 -4.27 -10.93 -5.20
CA ARG A 219 -4.52 -9.62 -5.85
C ARG A 219 -4.21 -9.59 -7.34
N ASN A 220 -3.57 -10.65 -7.86
CA ASN A 220 -3.27 -10.77 -9.29
C ASN A 220 -4.26 -11.72 -9.97
N PRO A 221 -5.07 -11.26 -10.93
CA PRO A 221 -5.98 -12.13 -11.68
C PRO A 221 -5.32 -13.31 -12.40
N LYS A 222 -4.03 -13.20 -12.78
CA LYS A 222 -3.27 -14.32 -13.35
C LYS A 222 -3.10 -15.48 -12.37
N ASN A 223 -3.12 -15.22 -11.07
CA ASN A 223 -2.97 -16.23 -10.03
C ASN A 223 -4.32 -16.88 -9.67
N MET A 224 -5.43 -16.46 -10.26
CA MET A 224 -6.71 -17.14 -10.11
C MET A 224 -6.64 -18.53 -10.76
N PRO A 225 -7.42 -19.52 -10.29
CA PRO A 225 -7.38 -20.90 -10.81
C PRO A 225 -7.57 -21.04 -12.33
N ASN A 226 -8.29 -20.10 -12.95
CA ASN A 226 -8.56 -20.10 -14.39
C ASN A 226 -7.60 -19.20 -15.20
N GLY A 227 -6.57 -18.62 -14.55
CA GLY A 227 -5.46 -17.91 -15.18
C GLY A 227 -5.88 -16.78 -16.12
N LEU A 228 -6.51 -15.71 -15.60
CA LEU A 228 -6.91 -14.59 -16.44
C LEU A 228 -5.70 -13.78 -16.89
N ALA A 229 -5.55 -13.57 -18.20
CA ALA A 229 -4.47 -12.77 -18.75
C ALA A 229 -4.61 -11.30 -18.34
N MET A 230 -3.52 -10.71 -17.82
CA MET A 230 -3.42 -9.28 -17.53
C MET A 230 -1.97 -8.80 -17.66
N ASN A 231 -1.80 -7.55 -18.08
CA ASN A 231 -0.55 -6.81 -17.92
C ASN A 231 -0.37 -6.46 -16.43
N VAL A 232 0.62 -7.09 -15.78
CA VAL A 232 1.02 -6.70 -14.41
C VAL A 232 1.90 -5.48 -14.54
N CYS A 233 1.62 -4.41 -13.80
CA CYS A 233 2.54 -3.30 -13.67
C CYS A 233 2.78 -3.00 -12.19
N SER A 234 3.90 -3.50 -11.66
CA SER A 234 4.37 -3.19 -10.29
C SER A 234 5.40 -2.07 -10.24
N ASP A 235 5.93 -1.66 -11.40
CA ASP A 235 7.09 -0.77 -11.51
C ASP A 235 6.68 0.53 -12.25
N LEU A 236 5.62 1.17 -11.77
CA LEU A 236 5.17 2.46 -12.28
C LEU A 236 5.82 3.62 -11.52
N SER A 237 6.06 4.72 -12.22
CA SER A 237 6.39 6.00 -11.61
C SER A 237 5.22 6.55 -10.79
N TYR A 238 5.51 7.47 -9.86
CA TYR A 238 4.50 8.17 -9.09
C TYR A 238 3.48 8.91 -9.97
N ALA A 239 3.96 9.55 -11.04
CA ALA A 239 3.12 10.20 -12.02
C ALA A 239 2.12 9.23 -12.68
N GLU A 240 2.57 8.05 -13.08
CA GLU A 240 1.70 7.04 -13.69
C GLU A 240 0.63 6.54 -12.71
N TRP A 241 0.98 6.35 -11.44
CA TRP A 241 0.01 6.02 -10.38
C TRP A 241 -1.06 7.11 -10.24
N ALA A 242 -0.66 8.39 -10.16
CA ALA A 242 -1.59 9.51 -10.08
C ALA A 242 -2.54 9.57 -11.30
N GLN A 243 -2.00 9.33 -12.50
CA GLN A 243 -2.82 9.28 -13.71
C GLN A 243 -3.83 8.11 -13.68
N TRP A 244 -3.48 6.96 -13.10
CA TRP A 244 -4.42 5.83 -12.97
C TRP A 244 -5.54 6.10 -11.98
N GLN A 245 -5.28 6.86 -10.90
CA GLN A 245 -6.33 7.34 -10.00
C GLN A 245 -7.34 8.22 -10.76
N VAL A 246 -6.86 9.18 -11.56
CA VAL A 246 -7.74 10.04 -12.38
C VAL A 246 -8.52 9.25 -13.43
N ARG A 247 -7.86 8.33 -14.16
CA ARG A 247 -8.53 7.46 -15.15
C ARG A 247 -9.64 6.62 -14.52
N LEU A 248 -9.41 6.03 -13.34
CA LEU A 248 -10.45 5.29 -12.64
C LEU A 248 -11.58 6.20 -12.18
N GLY A 249 -11.25 7.39 -11.67
CA GLY A 249 -12.24 8.41 -11.30
C GLY A 249 -13.17 8.77 -12.45
N TRP A 250 -12.62 8.99 -13.66
CA TRP A 250 -13.43 9.25 -14.86
C TRP A 250 -14.35 8.08 -15.22
N ILE A 251 -13.88 6.83 -15.13
CA ILE A 251 -14.71 5.64 -15.37
C ILE A 251 -15.87 5.56 -14.37
N ILE A 252 -15.58 5.68 -13.08
CA ILE A 252 -16.58 5.60 -12.01
C ILE A 252 -17.62 6.71 -12.20
N ARG A 253 -17.17 7.93 -12.48
CA ARG A 253 -18.05 9.08 -12.64
C ARG A 253 -18.95 8.96 -13.88
N ASP A 254 -18.43 8.53 -15.03
CA ASP A 254 -19.26 8.29 -16.23
C ASP A 254 -20.36 7.24 -15.96
N ILE A 255 -20.03 6.20 -15.19
CA ILE A 255 -21.02 5.20 -14.78
C ILE A 255 -22.12 5.85 -13.94
N LEU A 256 -21.74 6.57 -12.88
CA LEU A 256 -22.70 7.12 -11.91
C LEU A 256 -23.49 8.33 -12.43
N GLU A 257 -22.94 9.09 -13.37
CA GLU A 257 -23.68 10.17 -14.07
C GLU A 257 -24.78 9.63 -14.98
N SER A 258 -24.75 8.34 -15.33
CA SER A 258 -25.71 7.69 -16.22
C SER A 258 -26.51 6.54 -15.59
N THR A 259 -26.41 6.37 -14.27
CA THR A 259 -27.18 5.38 -13.50
C THR A 259 -27.71 5.98 -12.20
N ASP A 260 -28.67 5.30 -11.56
CA ASP A 260 -29.21 5.67 -10.24
C ASP A 260 -28.50 4.94 -9.08
N TRP A 261 -27.33 4.34 -9.33
CA TRP A 261 -26.62 3.55 -8.32
C TRP A 261 -26.11 4.43 -7.18
N PHE A 262 -26.15 3.90 -5.96
CA PHE A 262 -25.72 4.55 -4.73
C PHE A 262 -26.42 5.87 -4.45
N THR A 263 -27.62 6.11 -5.00
CA THR A 263 -28.34 7.39 -4.83
C THR A 263 -28.60 7.75 -3.37
N ASP A 264 -28.81 6.76 -2.50
CA ASP A 264 -28.95 6.94 -1.05
C ASP A 264 -27.68 7.52 -0.38
N GLU A 265 -26.52 7.46 -1.05
CA GLU A 265 -25.27 7.99 -0.53
C GLU A 265 -25.14 9.52 -0.69
N GLY A 266 -25.94 10.12 -1.57
CA GLY A 266 -26.00 11.57 -1.81
C GLY A 266 -25.45 12.00 -3.17
N GLU A 267 -24.72 13.11 -3.19
CA GLU A 267 -24.18 13.70 -4.42
C GLU A 267 -23.12 12.84 -5.11
N ILE A 268 -22.80 13.16 -6.36
CA ILE A 268 -21.91 12.35 -7.22
C ILE A 268 -20.59 11.94 -6.55
N ALA A 269 -19.95 12.82 -5.77
CA ALA A 269 -18.71 12.51 -5.08
C ALA A 269 -18.87 11.45 -3.98
N ALA A 270 -19.99 11.50 -3.22
CA ALA A 270 -20.31 10.50 -2.22
C ALA A 270 -20.65 9.14 -2.87
N ARG A 271 -21.34 9.18 -4.01
CA ARG A 271 -21.62 7.98 -4.83
C ARG A 271 -20.33 7.35 -5.37
N CYS A 272 -19.39 8.16 -5.85
CA CYS A 272 -18.06 7.68 -6.25
C CYS A 272 -17.32 7.01 -5.08
N ARG A 273 -17.41 7.57 -3.87
CA ARG A 273 -16.79 7.00 -2.67
C ARG A 273 -17.40 5.66 -2.28
N ALA A 274 -18.71 5.50 -2.40
CA ALA A 274 -19.38 4.22 -2.18
C ALA A 274 -18.97 3.16 -3.21
N PHE A 275 -18.89 3.54 -4.49
CA PHE A 275 -18.39 2.66 -5.55
C PHE A 275 -16.96 2.18 -5.25
N GLU A 276 -16.08 3.12 -4.87
CA GLU A 276 -14.70 2.82 -4.47
C GLU A 276 -14.64 1.88 -3.27
N ALA A 277 -15.47 2.09 -2.24
CA ALA A 277 -15.54 1.21 -1.08
C ALA A 277 -15.95 -0.23 -1.45
N CYS A 278 -16.86 -0.40 -2.42
CA CYS A 278 -17.19 -1.72 -2.95
C CYS A 278 -15.98 -2.38 -3.65
N LEU A 279 -15.23 -1.62 -4.46
CA LEU A 279 -13.99 -2.11 -5.08
C LEU A 279 -12.95 -2.50 -4.02
N PHE A 280 -12.79 -1.69 -2.98
CA PHE A 280 -11.88 -1.94 -1.87
C PHE A 280 -12.19 -3.26 -1.15
N VAL A 281 -13.46 -3.53 -0.86
CA VAL A 281 -13.92 -4.76 -0.18
C VAL A 281 -13.63 -6.00 -1.03
N ILE A 282 -13.99 -5.99 -2.31
CA ILE A 282 -13.80 -7.17 -3.18
C ILE A 282 -12.34 -7.33 -3.64
N GLY A 283 -11.57 -6.25 -3.59
CA GLY A 283 -10.15 -6.22 -3.90
C GLY A 283 -9.25 -6.81 -2.81
N TYR A 284 -9.80 -7.06 -1.63
CA TYR A 284 -9.07 -7.72 -0.55
C TYR A 284 -8.55 -9.11 -0.97
N ASP A 285 -9.40 -9.89 -1.63
CA ASP A 285 -9.05 -11.21 -2.15
C ASP A 285 -9.92 -11.58 -3.35
N LEU A 286 -9.29 -11.63 -4.53
CA LEU A 286 -9.98 -11.89 -5.80
C LEU A 286 -10.60 -13.28 -5.91
N ARG A 287 -10.31 -14.20 -4.97
CA ARG A 287 -11.02 -15.47 -4.87
C ARG A 287 -12.53 -15.31 -4.68
N CYS A 288 -13.00 -14.13 -4.23
CA CYS A 288 -14.42 -13.84 -4.09
C CYS A 288 -15.23 -13.87 -5.39
N PHE A 289 -14.58 -13.82 -6.56
CA PHE A 289 -15.24 -13.86 -7.87
C PHE A 289 -15.72 -15.26 -8.30
N GLU A 290 -15.43 -16.32 -7.52
CA GLU A 290 -15.88 -17.71 -7.73
C GLU A 290 -15.97 -18.16 -9.19
N LEU A 291 -14.93 -17.89 -9.99
CA LEU A 291 -14.87 -18.35 -11.37
C LEU A 291 -14.85 -19.88 -11.35
N GLY A 292 -15.97 -20.49 -11.74
CA GLY A 292 -16.23 -21.91 -11.55
C GLY A 292 -15.03 -22.79 -11.87
N LYS A 293 -14.76 -23.77 -10.99
CA LYS A 293 -13.92 -24.91 -11.35
C LYS A 293 -14.58 -25.54 -12.58
N THR A 294 -13.94 -25.47 -13.74
CA THR A 294 -14.38 -26.25 -14.89
C THR A 294 -14.28 -27.73 -14.50
N ASN A 295 -15.43 -28.36 -14.22
CA ASN A 295 -15.55 -29.81 -14.17
C ASN A 295 -15.25 -30.33 -15.57
N ASN A 296 -13.99 -30.67 -15.86
CA ASN A 296 -13.65 -31.61 -16.91
C ASN A 296 -12.33 -32.31 -16.57
N LEU A 297 -12.51 -33.60 -16.31
CA LEU A 297 -11.56 -34.71 -16.45
C LEU A 297 -10.36 -34.74 -15.50
N SER A 298 -10.52 -35.65 -14.53
CA SER A 298 -9.47 -36.55 -14.06
C SER A 298 -8.36 -36.80 -15.07
N GLU A 299 -7.23 -36.13 -14.88
CA GLU A 299 -5.92 -36.72 -15.08
C GLU A 299 -5.12 -36.49 -13.80
N GLU A 300 -4.53 -37.56 -13.29
CA GLU A 300 -3.53 -37.54 -12.22
C GLU A 300 -2.36 -36.67 -12.67
N ILE A 301 -2.47 -35.37 -12.43
CA ILE A 301 -1.31 -34.50 -12.37
C ILE A 301 -0.72 -34.76 -10.99
N GLU A 302 0.45 -35.41 -10.99
CA GLU A 302 1.34 -35.46 -9.84
C GLU A 302 1.21 -34.17 -9.04
N HIS A 303 0.92 -34.30 -7.74
CA HIS A 303 1.01 -33.23 -6.77
C HIS A 303 2.45 -32.70 -6.68
N THR A 304 2.89 -32.00 -7.72
CA THR A 304 3.85 -30.93 -7.58
C THR A 304 3.07 -29.81 -6.92
N THR A 305 3.11 -29.80 -5.59
CA THR A 305 2.63 -28.71 -4.76
C THR A 305 2.93 -27.37 -5.44
N PRO A 306 1.92 -26.60 -5.87
CA PRO A 306 2.13 -25.20 -6.20
C PRO A 306 2.74 -24.57 -4.95
N SER A 307 3.87 -23.88 -5.07
CA SER A 307 4.59 -23.30 -3.93
C SER A 307 3.62 -22.45 -3.11
N ARG A 308 3.23 -22.98 -1.95
CA ARG A 308 2.35 -22.32 -0.98
C ARG A 308 3.04 -21.09 -0.42
N GLY A 309 2.36 -19.94 -0.46
CA GLY A 309 2.50 -18.82 0.48
C GLY A 309 3.82 -18.02 0.44
N THR A 310 3.73 -16.79 -0.06
CA THR A 310 4.60 -15.62 0.16
C THR A 310 5.67 -15.71 1.26
N THR A 311 6.94 -15.54 0.87
CA THR A 311 8.05 -15.47 1.81
C THR A 311 8.31 -14.02 2.30
N TRP A 312 8.60 -13.86 3.59
CA TRP A 312 9.10 -12.60 4.18
C TRP A 312 10.58 -12.38 3.90
N VAL A 313 11.17 -13.23 3.06
CA VAL A 313 12.60 -13.27 2.82
C VAL A 313 13.05 -11.97 2.11
N PRO A 314 13.95 -11.19 2.72
CA PRO A 314 14.48 -9.97 2.13
C PRO A 314 15.66 -10.28 1.22
N THR A 315 16.16 -9.26 0.52
CA THR A 315 17.51 -9.33 -0.04
C THR A 315 18.53 -9.18 1.08
N SER A 316 19.50 -10.09 1.17
CA SER A 316 20.53 -10.06 2.21
C SER A 316 21.36 -8.77 2.16
N HIS A 317 21.50 -8.12 3.31
CA HIS A 317 22.29 -6.91 3.47
C HIS A 317 22.78 -6.75 4.92
N SER A 318 23.83 -5.94 5.11
CA SER A 318 24.29 -5.53 6.44
C SER A 318 23.75 -4.14 6.73
N PHE A 319 22.64 -4.07 7.48
CA PHE A 319 21.88 -2.83 7.71
C PHE A 319 22.75 -1.72 8.31
N SER A 320 23.37 -1.95 9.48
CA SER A 320 24.22 -0.94 10.13
C SER A 320 25.35 -0.45 9.24
N LYS A 321 25.96 -1.35 8.46
CA LYS A 321 27.04 -0.96 7.55
C LYS A 321 26.50 -0.07 6.43
N ILE A 322 25.40 -0.46 5.77
CA ILE A 322 24.91 0.29 4.61
C ILE A 322 24.36 1.66 5.00
N ILE A 323 23.74 1.80 6.18
CA ILE A 323 23.28 3.09 6.68
C ILE A 323 24.47 4.02 6.97
N ASN A 324 25.55 3.53 7.55
CA ASN A 324 26.77 4.33 7.76
C ASN A 324 27.44 4.71 6.44
N ASP A 325 27.52 3.78 5.48
CA ASP A 325 28.01 4.07 4.14
C ASP A 325 27.13 5.13 3.44
N TYR A 326 25.82 5.11 3.66
CA TYR A 326 24.90 6.12 3.12
C TYR A 326 25.04 7.49 3.80
N LEU A 327 25.24 7.53 5.12
CA LEU A 327 25.53 8.77 5.84
C LEU A 327 26.79 9.44 5.28
N GLU A 328 27.87 8.67 5.08
CA GLU A 328 29.10 9.19 4.47
C GLU A 328 28.86 9.70 3.04
N PHE A 329 28.08 8.98 2.23
CA PHE A 329 27.67 9.45 0.91
C PHE A 329 26.91 10.78 0.98
N ARG A 330 25.93 10.90 1.87
CA ARG A 330 25.12 12.12 2.06
C ARG A 330 25.92 13.32 2.53
N GLN A 331 27.00 13.10 3.28
CA GLN A 331 27.92 14.17 3.71
C GLN A 331 28.84 14.66 2.58
N MET A 332 29.08 13.84 1.55
CA MET A 332 30.01 14.14 0.45
C MET A 332 29.33 14.54 -0.86
N SER A 333 28.10 14.09 -1.10
CA SER A 333 27.40 14.23 -2.38
C SER A 333 26.39 15.36 -2.37
N SER A 334 26.28 16.08 -3.49
CA SER A 334 25.20 17.06 -3.73
C SER A 334 23.94 16.44 -4.32
N SER A 335 23.99 15.19 -4.79
CA SER A 335 22.85 14.48 -5.39
C SER A 335 22.51 13.26 -4.56
N ASP A 336 21.25 13.18 -4.12
CA ASP A 336 20.74 12.10 -3.29
C ASP A 336 19.69 11.29 -4.03
N ASN A 337 20.15 10.25 -4.75
CA ASN A 337 19.26 9.32 -5.42
C ASN A 337 19.90 7.94 -5.55
N LYS A 338 19.07 6.97 -5.91
CA LYS A 338 19.46 5.56 -6.09
C LYS A 338 20.66 5.37 -7.00
N ALA A 339 20.68 6.03 -8.17
CA ALA A 339 21.74 5.86 -9.15
C ALA A 339 23.07 6.43 -8.63
N ALA A 340 23.04 7.64 -8.05
CA ALA A 340 24.21 8.29 -7.48
C ALA A 340 24.83 7.46 -6.34
N PHE A 341 24.00 6.96 -5.42
CA PHE A 341 24.50 6.16 -4.30
C PHE A 341 25.03 4.79 -4.75
N THR A 342 24.37 4.14 -5.72
CA THR A 342 24.86 2.87 -6.29
C THR A 342 26.24 3.04 -6.93
N THR A 343 26.42 4.10 -7.73
CA THR A 343 27.72 4.43 -8.33
C THR A 343 28.78 4.70 -7.27
N TRP A 344 28.43 5.45 -6.22
CA TRP A 344 29.36 5.72 -5.12
C TRP A 344 29.78 4.46 -4.37
N LEU A 345 28.88 3.51 -4.12
CA LEU A 345 29.22 2.21 -3.49
C LEU A 345 30.20 1.41 -4.34
N VAL A 346 30.05 1.44 -5.67
CA VAL A 346 30.96 0.77 -6.60
C VAL A 346 32.33 1.46 -6.56
N ASP A 347 32.37 2.78 -6.71
CA ASP A 347 33.61 3.53 -6.91
C ASP A 347 34.41 3.73 -5.62
N LYS A 348 33.73 3.94 -4.47
CA LYS A 348 34.37 4.29 -3.19
C LYS A 348 34.44 3.14 -2.20
N LYS A 349 33.47 2.22 -2.25
CA LYS A 349 33.41 1.06 -1.33
C LYS A 349 33.78 -0.27 -2.01
N ASN A 350 34.12 -0.24 -3.30
CA ASN A 350 34.50 -1.41 -4.09
C ASN A 350 33.45 -2.54 -4.02
N VAL A 351 32.18 -2.15 -3.96
CA VAL A 351 31.05 -3.10 -3.94
C VAL A 351 30.73 -3.49 -5.38
N LYS A 352 30.49 -4.78 -5.63
CA LYS A 352 30.05 -5.23 -6.96
C LYS A 352 28.72 -4.56 -7.34
N PRO A 353 28.50 -4.15 -8.61
CA PRO A 353 27.28 -3.44 -9.00
C PRO A 353 25.98 -4.14 -8.60
N THR A 354 25.88 -5.46 -8.79
CA THR A 354 24.70 -6.25 -8.38
C THR A 354 24.49 -6.27 -6.87
N THR A 355 25.57 -6.29 -6.10
CA THR A 355 25.53 -6.22 -4.63
C THR A 355 25.15 -4.83 -4.15
N ALA A 356 25.61 -3.76 -4.82
CA ALA A 356 25.25 -2.38 -4.50
C ALA A 356 23.74 -2.17 -4.68
N VAL A 357 23.16 -2.67 -5.77
CA VAL A 357 21.70 -2.67 -5.98
C VAL A 357 20.97 -3.48 -4.90
N SER A 358 21.52 -4.62 -4.50
CA SER A 358 20.92 -5.48 -3.45
C SER A 358 20.93 -4.81 -2.07
N TYR A 359 21.98 -4.06 -1.74
CA TYR A 359 22.11 -3.35 -0.46
C TYR A 359 21.12 -2.21 -0.29
N LEU A 360 20.49 -1.77 -1.38
CA LEU A 360 19.45 -0.75 -1.36
C LEU A 360 18.07 -1.28 -0.94
N PHE A 361 17.93 -2.57 -0.63
CA PHE A 361 16.67 -3.14 -0.15
C PHE A 361 15.95 -2.31 0.95
N PRO A 362 16.62 -1.77 1.99
CA PRO A 362 15.95 -1.00 3.04
C PRO A 362 15.58 0.45 2.65
N PHE A 363 15.99 0.93 1.48
CA PHE A 363 15.88 2.34 1.10
C PHE A 363 14.51 2.80 0.58
N PRO A 364 13.72 1.98 -0.14
CA PRO A 364 12.42 2.40 -0.65
C PRO A 364 11.43 2.79 0.44
N ILE A 365 10.38 3.49 0.03
CA ILE A 365 9.28 3.95 0.88
C ILE A 365 8.56 2.81 1.64
N GLN A 366 8.52 1.63 1.03
CA GLN A 366 7.97 0.42 1.66
C GLN A 366 8.82 -0.09 2.82
N GLU A 367 10.09 0.33 2.96
CA GLU A 367 10.98 -0.07 4.05
C GLU A 367 11.27 1.12 4.98
N PHE A 368 12.40 1.83 4.83
CA PHE A 368 12.74 2.97 5.71
C PHE A 368 12.73 4.33 5.01
N ASP A 369 12.40 4.39 3.71
CA ASP A 369 12.31 5.64 2.93
C ASP A 369 13.52 6.56 3.09
N LEU A 370 14.73 6.06 2.80
CA LEU A 370 15.96 6.73 3.23
C LEU A 370 16.39 7.89 2.32
N PHE A 371 16.01 7.84 1.05
CA PHE A 371 16.37 8.88 0.10
C PHE A 371 15.67 10.19 0.43
N GLU A 372 16.38 11.30 0.21
CA GLU A 372 15.91 12.68 0.36
C GLU A 372 15.47 13.08 1.78
N ARG A 373 15.70 12.24 2.80
CA ARG A 373 15.50 12.61 4.20
C ARG A 373 16.48 13.69 4.64
N PRO A 374 16.13 14.56 5.60
CA PRO A 374 17.08 15.48 6.21
C PRO A 374 18.34 14.77 6.72
N LEU A 375 19.53 15.38 6.55
CA LEU A 375 20.80 14.77 6.98
C LEU A 375 20.79 14.41 8.47
N LYS A 376 20.18 15.27 9.30
CA LYS A 376 20.02 15.04 10.74
C LYS A 376 19.25 13.76 11.06
N ASP A 377 18.25 13.41 10.27
CA ASP A 377 17.52 12.15 10.45
C ASP A 377 18.37 10.96 10.05
N ILE A 378 19.15 11.07 8.96
CA ILE A 378 20.10 10.02 8.58
C ILE A 378 21.16 9.80 9.66
N GLU A 379 21.64 10.87 10.32
CA GLU A 379 22.56 10.77 11.46
C GLU A 379 21.95 10.01 12.64
N ARG A 380 20.69 10.33 13.00
CA ARG A 380 19.94 9.61 14.06
C ARG A 380 19.72 8.15 13.70
N ILE A 381 19.28 7.87 12.47
CA ILE A 381 19.08 6.51 11.97
C ILE A 381 20.40 5.73 11.99
N ALA A 382 21.52 6.34 11.59
CA ALA A 382 22.84 5.71 11.61
C ALA A 382 23.36 5.42 13.02
N ALA A 383 23.06 6.29 13.99
CA ALA A 383 23.40 6.08 15.39
C ALA A 383 22.64 4.89 16.03
N GLY A 384 21.44 4.60 15.52
CA GLY A 384 20.63 3.46 15.96
C GLY A 384 19.91 3.70 17.30
N GLY A 385 19.53 2.61 17.97
CA GLY A 385 18.72 2.65 19.20
C GLY A 385 17.30 3.16 19.00
N GLU A 386 16.61 3.48 20.11
CA GLU A 386 15.22 3.98 20.09
C GLU A 386 15.09 5.29 19.30
N ASP A 387 16.02 6.25 19.50
CA ASP A 387 15.99 7.51 18.75
C ASP A 387 16.17 7.30 17.23
N GLY A 388 17.07 6.40 16.84
CA GLY A 388 17.25 6.05 15.43
C GLY A 388 16.02 5.34 14.84
N LEU A 389 15.32 4.52 15.63
CA LEU A 389 14.07 3.86 15.21
C LEU A 389 12.96 4.88 15.00
N LEU A 390 12.80 5.81 15.95
CA LEU A 390 11.83 6.92 15.86
C LEU A 390 12.09 7.77 14.61
N ALA A 391 13.36 8.12 14.35
CA ALA A 391 13.76 8.82 13.14
C ALA A 391 13.44 8.01 11.87
N ALA A 392 13.74 6.71 11.84
CA ALA A 392 13.48 5.83 10.70
C ALA A 392 11.97 5.70 10.39
N LEU A 393 11.14 5.76 11.42
CA LEU A 393 9.68 5.69 11.32
C LEU A 393 9.01 7.07 11.16
N SER A 394 9.79 8.15 11.23
CA SER A 394 9.31 9.54 11.21
C SER A 394 8.23 9.82 12.25
N ILE A 395 8.48 9.40 13.49
CA ILE A 395 7.60 9.63 14.64
C ILE A 395 8.39 10.19 15.82
N ASP A 396 7.75 11.02 16.64
CA ASP A 396 8.38 11.62 17.82
C ASP A 396 8.24 10.78 19.08
N LYS A 397 7.29 9.84 19.08
CA LYS A 397 6.99 8.97 20.21
C LYS A 397 6.81 7.54 19.74
N LEU A 398 7.32 6.60 20.53
CA LEU A 398 7.15 5.18 20.24
C LEU A 398 5.66 4.82 20.33
N GLU A 399 5.15 4.30 19.23
CA GLU A 399 3.82 3.70 19.13
C GLU A 399 3.98 2.20 18.85
N PRO A 400 3.01 1.37 19.26
CA PRO A 400 3.00 -0.05 18.88
C PRO A 400 3.10 -0.21 17.38
N PHE A 401 3.90 -1.18 16.95
CA PHE A 401 4.12 -1.48 15.54
C PHE A 401 2.83 -1.97 14.88
N THR A 402 2.49 -1.32 13.78
CA THR A 402 1.34 -1.67 12.95
C THR A 402 1.81 -1.96 11.53
N LEU A 403 1.46 -3.14 11.01
CA LEU A 403 1.72 -3.51 9.63
C LEU A 403 0.49 -3.23 8.73
N GLY A 404 0.70 -2.58 7.59
CA GLY A 404 -0.37 -2.36 6.59
C GLY A 404 -0.83 -3.64 5.90
N ASP A 405 -1.76 -3.49 4.95
CA ASP A 405 -2.29 -4.59 4.14
C ASP A 405 -1.36 -5.03 2.99
N GLU A 406 -0.25 -4.31 2.77
CA GLU A 406 0.77 -4.63 1.76
C GLU A 406 1.98 -5.34 2.35
N ARG A 407 2.78 -5.98 1.49
CA ARG A 407 4.08 -6.52 1.89
C ARG A 407 5.12 -5.40 2.00
N GLU A 408 5.08 -4.69 3.12
CA GLU A 408 5.99 -3.59 3.49
C GLU A 408 6.66 -3.86 4.85
N LYS A 409 7.64 -3.00 5.21
CA LYS A 409 8.40 -3.05 6.46
C LYS A 409 8.98 -4.43 6.76
N VAL A 410 9.43 -5.13 5.70
CA VAL A 410 9.95 -6.49 5.76
C VAL A 410 11.11 -6.56 6.74
N CYS A 411 11.97 -5.54 6.76
CA CYS A 411 13.09 -5.50 7.70
C CYS A 411 12.64 -5.56 9.16
N LEU A 412 11.56 -4.86 9.54
CA LEU A 412 11.01 -4.86 10.90
C LEU A 412 10.21 -6.13 11.22
N VAL A 413 9.49 -6.66 10.23
CA VAL A 413 8.84 -7.99 10.33
C VAL A 413 9.89 -9.08 10.60
N ASP A 414 11.03 -9.03 9.92
CA ASP A 414 12.13 -9.96 10.15
C ASP A 414 12.72 -9.83 11.56
N VAL A 415 12.77 -8.61 12.13
CA VAL A 415 13.15 -8.41 13.54
C VAL A 415 12.18 -9.16 14.46
N PHE A 416 10.88 -9.00 14.25
CA PHE A 416 9.85 -9.68 15.04
C PHE A 416 9.97 -11.20 14.95
N ILE A 417 9.99 -11.76 13.74
CA ILE A 417 10.12 -13.22 13.51
C ILE A 417 11.39 -13.75 14.18
N THR A 418 12.49 -13.00 14.06
CA THR A 418 13.76 -13.38 14.69
C THR A 418 13.68 -13.34 16.21
N GLY A 419 13.12 -12.27 16.79
CA GLY A 419 12.96 -12.11 18.23
C GLY A 419 12.11 -13.23 18.84
N GLU A 420 10.94 -13.50 18.25
CA GLU A 420 10.07 -14.61 18.66
C GLU A 420 10.75 -15.97 18.48
N GLY A 421 11.53 -16.15 17.41
CA GLY A 421 12.34 -17.34 17.22
C GLY A 421 13.35 -17.55 18.35
N TYR A 422 14.04 -16.50 18.79
CA TYR A 422 15.01 -16.58 19.89
C TYR A 422 14.34 -16.75 21.26
N LYS A 423 13.16 -16.17 21.46
CA LYS A 423 12.35 -16.31 22.68
C LYS A 423 11.82 -17.73 22.87
N ASN A 424 11.36 -18.37 21.79
CA ASN A 424 10.64 -19.64 21.85
C ASN A 424 11.53 -20.87 21.59
N TYR A 425 12.70 -20.73 20.97
CA TYR A 425 13.53 -21.86 20.56
C TYR A 425 15.00 -21.70 20.96
N ALA A 426 15.57 -22.75 21.55
CA ALA A 426 16.94 -22.75 22.06
C ALA A 426 18.00 -22.95 20.96
N THR A 427 17.71 -23.75 19.93
CA THR A 427 18.69 -24.10 18.89
C THR A 427 18.43 -23.36 17.58
N GLY A 428 19.49 -23.11 16.81
CA GLY A 428 19.37 -22.49 15.48
C GLY A 428 18.55 -23.33 14.49
N SER A 429 18.59 -24.66 14.62
CA SER A 429 17.84 -25.59 13.77
C SER A 429 16.34 -25.56 14.07
N ASP A 430 15.95 -25.40 15.32
CA ASP A 430 14.52 -25.31 15.69
C ASP A 430 13.92 -23.98 15.22
N ARG A 431 14.68 -22.87 15.32
CA ARG A 431 14.33 -21.56 14.72
C ARG A 431 14.21 -21.66 13.19
N VAL A 432 15.19 -22.33 12.58
CA VAL A 432 15.12 -23.01 11.28
C VAL A 432 13.71 -23.39 10.83
N ASN A 433 13.29 -24.45 11.49
CA ASN A 433 12.13 -25.24 11.18
C ASN A 433 10.84 -24.48 11.47
N SER A 434 10.78 -23.68 12.55
CA SER A 434 9.57 -22.92 12.88
C SER A 434 9.24 -21.87 11.82
N ILE A 435 10.23 -21.12 11.34
CA ILE A 435 10.08 -20.13 10.26
C ILE A 435 9.55 -20.80 8.97
N MET A 436 10.09 -21.97 8.64
CA MET A 436 9.66 -22.71 7.45
C MET A 436 8.27 -23.32 7.60
N GLN A 437 7.94 -23.88 8.77
CA GLN A 437 6.63 -24.45 9.06
C GLN A 437 5.52 -23.39 9.04
N ALA A 438 5.82 -22.18 9.53
CA ALA A 438 4.94 -21.03 9.45
C ALA A 438 4.82 -20.45 8.02
N GLY A 439 5.61 -20.94 7.05
CA GLY A 439 5.58 -20.49 5.67
C GLY A 439 6.30 -19.16 5.42
N TYR A 440 7.02 -18.61 6.40
CA TYR A 440 7.71 -17.33 6.25
C TYR A 440 8.92 -17.41 5.30
N ALA A 441 9.48 -18.62 5.11
CA ALA A 441 10.54 -18.90 4.15
C ALA A 441 10.40 -20.28 3.52
N GLY A 442 10.68 -20.40 2.22
CA GLY A 442 10.54 -21.65 1.48
C GLY A 442 11.75 -22.60 1.56
N THR A 443 12.90 -22.13 2.04
CA THR A 443 14.12 -22.94 2.16
C THR A 443 14.91 -22.57 3.42
N ASN A 444 15.79 -23.48 3.86
CA ASN A 444 16.73 -23.22 4.95
C ASN A 444 17.60 -21.97 4.70
N SER A 445 18.07 -21.76 3.47
CA SER A 445 18.89 -20.61 3.11
C SER A 445 18.11 -19.30 3.22
N SER A 446 16.86 -19.33 2.77
CA SER A 446 15.94 -18.19 2.84
C SER A 446 15.58 -17.85 4.30
N ALA A 447 15.32 -18.86 5.14
CA ALA A 447 15.05 -18.68 6.57
C ALA A 447 16.27 -18.10 7.31
N ASN A 448 17.48 -18.55 6.98
CA ASN A 448 18.71 -17.99 7.53
C ASN A 448 18.95 -16.54 7.09
N THR A 449 18.59 -16.21 5.84
CA THR A 449 18.68 -14.84 5.32
C THR A 449 17.75 -13.90 6.10
N LEU A 450 16.49 -14.30 6.26
CA LEU A 450 15.49 -13.60 7.08
C LEU A 450 16.02 -13.34 8.49
N MET A 451 16.46 -14.38 9.20
CA MET A 451 17.00 -14.22 10.55
C MET A 451 18.25 -13.34 10.60
N THR A 452 19.06 -13.33 9.54
CA THR A 452 20.27 -12.50 9.50
C THR A 452 19.90 -11.03 9.39
N VAL A 453 18.94 -10.69 8.53
CA VAL A 453 18.42 -9.32 8.43
C VAL A 453 17.74 -8.90 9.73
N GLY A 454 16.87 -9.75 10.29
CA GLY A 454 16.21 -9.47 11.57
C GLY A 454 17.19 -9.24 12.72
N ARG A 455 18.27 -10.02 12.83
CA ARG A 455 19.34 -9.75 13.81
C ARG A 455 20.04 -8.42 13.57
N ASN A 456 20.42 -8.12 12.32
CA ASN A 456 21.16 -6.91 11.98
C ASN A 456 20.34 -5.66 12.29
N VAL A 457 19.09 -5.61 11.80
CA VAL A 457 18.18 -4.48 12.00
C VAL A 457 17.77 -4.36 13.47
N GLY A 458 17.43 -5.48 14.11
CA GLY A 458 16.99 -5.50 15.50
C GLY A 458 18.06 -5.02 16.46
N ARG A 459 19.31 -5.44 16.27
CA ARG A 459 20.45 -4.95 17.07
C ARG A 459 20.75 -3.49 16.81
N HIS A 460 20.67 -3.07 15.55
CA HIS A 460 20.92 -1.68 15.17
C HIS A 460 19.99 -0.71 15.90
N PHE A 461 18.70 -1.03 15.96
CA PHE A 461 17.69 -0.21 16.65
C PHE A 461 17.51 -0.57 18.14
N GLY A 462 18.30 -1.49 18.70
CA GLY A 462 18.20 -1.88 20.10
C GLY A 462 16.94 -2.69 20.46
N LEU A 463 16.21 -3.21 19.47
CA LEU A 463 15.11 -4.16 19.65
C LEU A 463 15.64 -5.55 20.05
N LEU A 464 16.84 -5.91 19.61
CA LEU A 464 17.50 -7.16 20.00
C LEU A 464 18.85 -6.86 20.65
N ASP A 465 19.23 -7.64 21.66
CA ASP A 465 20.54 -7.52 22.30
C ASP A 465 21.67 -8.12 21.45
N ALA A 466 22.91 -8.05 21.93
CA ALA A 466 24.08 -8.61 21.25
C ALA A 466 23.98 -10.14 20.99
N ASN A 467 23.19 -10.86 21.78
CA ASN A 467 22.91 -12.29 21.65
C ASN A 467 21.63 -12.58 20.85
N SER A 468 20.93 -11.54 20.39
CA SER A 468 19.62 -11.57 19.70
C SER A 468 18.42 -11.92 20.57
N ASN A 469 18.52 -11.77 21.89
CA ASN A 469 17.34 -11.85 22.75
C ASN A 469 16.52 -10.56 22.64
N THR A 470 15.21 -10.64 22.88
CA THR A 470 14.31 -9.49 22.89
C THR A 470 14.66 -8.53 24.03
N THR A 471 14.58 -7.22 23.77
CA THR A 471 14.77 -6.16 24.77
C THR A 471 13.43 -5.61 25.26
N GLU A 472 13.44 -4.77 26.30
CA GLU A 472 12.23 -4.04 26.72
C GLU A 472 11.64 -3.18 25.58
N LEU A 473 12.51 -2.60 24.73
CA LEU A 473 12.07 -1.84 23.57
C LEU A 473 11.32 -2.72 22.56
N PHE A 474 11.76 -3.97 22.37
CA PHE A 474 11.04 -4.93 21.51
C PHE A 474 9.65 -5.23 22.05
N GLU A 475 9.55 -5.54 23.34
CA GLU A 475 8.26 -5.89 23.95
C GLU A 475 7.29 -4.69 23.89
N ARG A 476 7.76 -3.46 24.11
CA ARG A 476 6.95 -2.22 23.94
C ARG A 476 6.57 -1.97 22.49
N PHE A 477 7.49 -2.17 21.55
CA PHE A 477 7.26 -1.88 20.14
C PHE A 477 6.35 -2.93 19.48
N PHE A 478 6.40 -4.20 19.91
CA PHE A 478 5.60 -5.29 19.36
C PHE A 478 4.50 -5.79 20.32
N GLU A 479 4.12 -5.01 21.34
CA GLU A 479 3.25 -5.42 22.47
C GLU A 479 1.93 -6.11 22.06
N GLU A 480 1.41 -5.81 20.87
CA GLU A 480 0.17 -6.38 20.33
C GLU A 480 0.32 -6.85 18.87
N PHE A 481 1.56 -6.99 18.40
CA PHE A 481 1.80 -7.36 17.00
C PHE A 481 1.76 -8.88 16.81
N SER A 482 0.93 -9.33 15.87
CA SER A 482 0.91 -10.70 15.37
C SER A 482 1.01 -10.72 13.84
N LEU A 483 1.74 -11.69 13.31
CA LEU A 483 1.83 -11.90 11.86
C LEU A 483 0.62 -12.64 11.29
N GLU A 484 -0.15 -13.31 12.14
CA GLU A 484 -1.33 -14.10 11.77
C GLU A 484 -2.60 -13.25 11.65
N ASP A 485 -2.56 -11.97 12.06
CA ASP A 485 -3.66 -11.01 11.97
C ASP A 485 -3.81 -10.36 10.59
#